data_AF-X1GH79-F1
#
_entry.id   AF-X1GH79-F1
#
_cell.length_a   1.000
_cell.length_b   1.000
_cell.length_c   1.000
_cell.angle_alpha   90.00
_cell.angle_beta   90.00
_cell.angle_gamma   90.00
#
_symmetry.space_group_name_H-M   'P 1'
#
loop_
_entity.id
_entity.type
_entity.pdbx_description
1 polymer ?
#
loop_
_entity_poly.entity_id
_entity_poly.type
_entity_poly.pdbx_seq_one_letter_code
_entity_poly.pdbx_strand_id
1 'polypeptide(L)'
;MDYGIQENLKSQKFKSMYKGIFPALLAINFSLMFALDNNIATAVVYNIGDISNMPSTVYIIAFLIILSITIIIAMGLFSPVWFLNDAGIVYSNQEKVRKKQLEQNIIGRSVGGWYMNLMKGYAGIAVIFSYFQLISIFLNEMSGPMIIPNIILFLPMMFLISIAAIPAFILLDLIKEHRNRYIRKWAEKFGITKKVAISFQEIS
;
A
#
# COMPACT_ATOMS: atom_id res chain seq x y z
N MET A 1 -26.26 7.91 -14.02
CA MET A 1 -24.95 7.37 -13.56
C MET A 1 -25.15 7.28 -12.08
N ASP A 2 -25.23 6.07 -11.56
CA ASP A 2 -25.84 5.86 -10.26
C ASP A 2 -24.82 5.23 -9.33
N TYR A 3 -24.71 5.83 -8.15
CA TYR A 3 -23.88 5.36 -7.06
C TYR A 3 -24.78 4.76 -5.99
N GLY A 4 -24.30 3.70 -5.36
CA GLY A 4 -25.01 3.06 -4.26
C GLY A 4 -24.06 2.43 -3.26
N ILE A 5 -24.60 2.16 -2.07
CA ILE A 5 -23.89 1.50 -0.98
C ILE A 5 -24.24 0.02 -1.03
N GLN A 6 -23.25 -0.81 -1.32
CA GLN A 6 -23.36 -2.26 -1.19
C GLN A 6 -23.27 -2.64 0.29
N GLU A 7 -24.32 -3.27 0.82
CA GLU A 7 -24.24 -3.87 2.15
C GLU A 7 -23.29 -5.08 2.10
N ASN A 8 -22.06 -4.87 2.54
CA ASN A 8 -21.06 -5.92 2.62
C ASN A 8 -21.50 -6.99 3.63
N LEU A 9 -21.95 -8.14 3.14
CA LEU A 9 -21.87 -9.42 3.85
C LEU A 9 -20.39 -9.67 4.18
N LYS A 10 -20.01 -9.45 5.45
CA LYS A 10 -18.68 -9.65 6.06
C LYS A 10 -17.65 -10.27 5.10
N SER A 11 -16.89 -9.45 4.37
CA SER A 11 -15.87 -9.98 3.46
C SER A 11 -14.79 -10.71 4.27
N GLN A 12 -14.54 -11.97 3.91
CA GLN A 12 -13.61 -12.93 4.53
C GLN A 12 -12.27 -12.30 4.92
N LYS A 13 -11.77 -12.66 6.13
CA LYS A 13 -10.50 -12.23 6.73
C LYS A 13 -9.30 -12.28 5.77
N PHE A 14 -9.30 -13.19 4.80
CA PHE A 14 -8.22 -13.40 3.82
C PHE A 14 -7.98 -12.19 2.88
N LYS A 15 -9.01 -11.40 2.53
CA LYS A 15 -8.84 -10.17 1.75
C LYS A 15 -8.16 -9.04 2.53
N SER A 16 -8.10 -9.12 3.86
CA SER A 16 -7.45 -8.10 4.71
C SER A 16 -5.92 -8.17 4.62
N MET A 17 -5.36 -9.37 4.48
CA MET A 17 -3.91 -9.58 4.44
C MET A 17 -3.24 -8.99 3.19
N TYR A 18 -3.96 -8.86 2.07
CA TYR A 18 -3.44 -8.15 0.91
C TYR A 18 -3.47 -6.63 1.06
N LYS A 19 -4.24 -6.08 2.01
CA LYS A 19 -4.37 -4.62 2.19
C LYS A 19 -3.14 -3.98 2.82
N GLY A 20 -2.37 -4.72 3.62
CA GLY A 20 -1.14 -4.24 4.26
C GLY A 20 0.14 -4.47 3.44
N ILE A 21 0.13 -5.41 2.50
CA ILE A 21 1.30 -5.69 1.63
C ILE A 21 1.64 -4.49 0.75
N PHE A 22 0.67 -3.89 0.06
CA PHE A 22 0.95 -2.79 -0.87
C PHE A 22 1.41 -1.48 -0.20
N PRO A 23 0.85 -1.05 0.94
CA PRO A 23 1.44 0.04 1.73
C PRO A 23 2.84 -0.30 2.21
N ALA A 24 3.10 -1.53 2.67
CA ALA A 24 4.43 -1.94 3.08
C ALA A 24 5.42 -1.86 1.92
N LEU A 25 5.04 -2.34 0.73
CA LEU A 25 5.81 -2.18 -0.50
C LEU A 25 6.10 -0.70 -0.79
N LEU A 26 5.08 0.15 -0.79
CA LEU A 26 5.27 1.58 -1.04
C LEU A 26 6.22 2.23 -0.02
N ALA A 27 6.09 1.89 1.26
CA ALA A 27 6.96 2.38 2.33
C ALA A 27 8.42 1.95 2.10
N ILE A 28 8.63 0.68 1.72
CA ILE A 28 9.95 0.16 1.38
C ILE A 28 10.55 0.92 0.21
N ASN A 29 9.77 1.14 -0.86
CA ASN A 29 10.23 1.90 -2.02
C ASN A 29 10.65 3.32 -1.64
N PHE A 30 9.82 4.06 -0.91
CA PHE A 30 10.16 5.40 -0.44
C PHE A 30 11.38 5.39 0.48
N SER A 31 11.44 4.44 1.41
CA SER A 31 12.57 4.33 2.31
C SER A 31 13.88 4.07 1.56
N LEU A 32 13.87 3.17 0.58
CA LEU A 32 15.03 2.93 -0.28
C LEU A 32 15.39 4.17 -1.10
N MET A 33 14.40 4.84 -1.69
CA MET A 33 14.64 6.04 -2.49
C MET A 33 15.35 7.14 -1.67
N PHE A 34 14.92 7.36 -0.43
CA PHE A 34 15.52 8.37 0.45
C PHE A 34 16.82 7.89 1.09
N ALA A 35 16.92 6.61 1.45
CA ALA A 35 18.13 6.06 2.06
C ALA A 35 19.28 5.93 1.06
N LEU A 36 19.01 5.84 -0.24
CA LEU A 36 20.04 5.82 -1.29
C LEU A 36 20.54 7.21 -1.68
N ASP A 37 19.91 8.28 -1.19
CA ASP A 37 20.42 9.64 -1.34
C ASP A 37 21.46 9.92 -0.25
N ASN A 38 22.70 10.21 -0.65
CA ASN A 38 23.81 10.43 0.29
C ASN A 38 23.56 11.55 1.28
N ASN A 39 22.93 12.67 0.87
CA ASN A 39 22.69 13.80 1.76
C ASN A 39 21.65 13.42 2.82
N ILE A 40 20.61 12.68 2.42
CA ILE A 40 19.57 12.24 3.34
C ILE A 40 20.10 11.15 4.27
N ALA A 41 20.80 10.15 3.73
CA ALA A 41 21.34 9.04 4.51
C ALA A 41 22.32 9.55 5.58
N THR A 42 23.25 10.42 5.19
CA THR A 42 24.21 11.03 6.12
C THR A 42 23.52 11.94 7.13
N ALA A 43 22.52 12.73 6.74
CA ALA A 43 21.76 13.58 7.67
C ALA A 43 21.00 12.77 8.72
N VAL A 44 20.41 11.63 8.33
CA VAL A 44 19.66 10.75 9.25
C VAL A 44 20.59 10.02 10.22
N VAL A 45 21.80 9.65 9.78
CA VAL A 45 22.77 8.86 10.57
C VAL A 45 23.83 9.74 11.26
N TYR A 46 23.80 11.06 11.05
CA TYR A 46 24.82 12.03 11.48
C TYR A 46 25.26 11.92 12.95
N ASN A 47 24.35 11.52 13.85
CA ASN A 47 24.62 11.41 15.28
C ASN A 47 25.00 10.01 15.78
N ILE A 48 25.11 9.01 14.89
CA ILE A 48 25.25 7.60 15.29
C ILE A 48 26.75 7.18 15.41
N GLY A 49 27.69 8.12 15.27
CA GLY A 49 29.14 7.90 15.47
C GLY A 49 29.94 7.84 14.17
N ASP A 50 31.20 7.43 14.25
CA ASP A 50 32.16 7.38 13.12
C ASP A 50 31.90 6.20 12.14
N ILE A 51 30.64 6.04 11.74
CA ILE A 51 30.16 5.04 10.78
C ILE A 51 30.34 5.57 9.33
N SER A 52 30.82 6.80 9.17
CA SER A 52 31.12 7.46 7.89
C SER A 52 32.09 6.66 7.01
N ASN A 53 32.90 5.79 7.59
CA ASN A 53 33.84 4.93 6.87
C ASN A 53 33.19 3.63 6.32
N MET A 54 31.89 3.41 6.55
CA MET A 54 31.16 2.18 6.16
C MET A 54 29.89 2.51 5.35
N PRO A 55 30.02 2.80 4.04
CA PRO A 55 28.91 3.30 3.21
C PRO A 55 27.68 2.37 3.19
N SER A 56 27.85 1.04 2.99
CA SER A 56 26.73 0.08 3.08
C SER A 56 25.96 0.17 4.40
N THR A 57 26.67 0.33 5.51
CA THR A 57 26.08 0.30 6.85
C THR A 57 25.27 1.57 7.10
N VAL A 58 25.75 2.72 6.62
CA VAL A 58 25.02 3.99 6.67
C VAL A 58 23.69 3.88 5.91
N TYR A 59 23.69 3.31 4.70
CA TYR A 59 22.47 3.17 3.91
C TYR A 59 21.45 2.23 4.57
N ILE A 60 21.90 1.13 5.16
CA ILE A 60 21.01 0.17 5.85
C ILE A 60 20.40 0.79 7.10
N ILE A 61 21.19 1.50 7.91
CA ILE A 61 20.68 2.17 9.12
C ILE A 61 19.71 3.30 8.75
N ALA A 62 20.08 4.14 7.78
CA ALA A 62 19.21 5.19 7.25
C ALA A 62 17.88 4.60 6.76
N PHE A 63 17.95 3.51 5.99
CA PHE A 63 16.78 2.79 5.50
C PHE A 63 15.87 2.32 6.65
N LEU A 64 16.40 1.74 7.72
CA LEU A 64 15.57 1.25 8.84
C LEU A 64 14.87 2.40 9.58
N ILE A 65 15.55 3.54 9.77
CA ILE A 65 14.98 4.72 10.41
C ILE A 65 13.89 5.34 9.53
N ILE A 66 14.19 5.55 8.24
CA ILE A 66 13.27 6.15 7.27
C ILE A 66 12.06 5.23 7.02
N LEU A 67 12.23 3.90 7.10
CA LEU A 67 11.14 2.94 6.92
C LEU A 67 10.01 3.19 7.91
N SER A 68 10.34 3.52 9.16
CA SER A 68 9.35 3.78 10.21
C SER A 68 8.44 4.97 9.86
N ILE A 69 9.02 6.02 9.26
CA ILE A 69 8.31 7.23 8.84
C ILE A 69 7.50 6.97 7.57
N THR A 70 8.11 6.31 6.59
CA THR A 70 7.48 6.04 5.28
C THR A 70 6.33 5.06 5.38
N ILE A 71 6.31 4.17 6.38
CA ILE A 71 5.13 3.34 6.69
C ILE A 71 3.92 4.23 7.00
N ILE A 72 4.08 5.27 7.82
CA ILE A 72 2.98 6.18 8.18
C ILE A 72 2.45 6.89 6.93
N ILE A 73 3.36 7.39 6.09
CA ILE A 73 3.03 8.09 4.85
C ILE A 73 2.30 7.15 3.88
N ALA A 74 2.83 5.95 3.67
CA ALA A 74 2.22 4.95 2.78
C ALA A 74 0.82 4.54 3.27
N MET A 75 0.65 4.36 4.58
CA MET A 75 -0.66 4.11 5.18
C MET A 75 -1.64 5.26 4.94
N GLY A 76 -1.18 6.51 5.05
CA GLY A 76 -1.96 7.69 4.70
C GLY A 76 -2.42 7.69 3.25
N LEU A 77 -1.53 7.39 2.30
CA LEU A 77 -1.81 7.35 0.86
C LEU A 77 -2.77 6.22 0.47
N PHE A 78 -2.68 5.07 1.13
CA PHE A 78 -3.59 3.95 0.90
C PHE A 78 -4.91 4.08 1.68
N SER A 79 -5.00 4.99 2.66
CA SER A 79 -6.20 5.19 3.46
C SER A 79 -7.46 5.44 2.63
N PRO A 80 -7.47 6.31 1.58
CA PRO A 80 -8.66 6.55 0.75
C PRO A 80 -9.14 5.29 0.05
N VAL A 81 -8.21 4.42 -0.37
CA VAL A 81 -8.54 3.13 -1.00
C VAL A 81 -9.39 2.27 -0.07
N TRP A 82 -9.01 2.19 1.20
CA TRP A 82 -9.71 1.38 2.18
C TRP A 82 -11.03 2.02 2.61
N PHE A 83 -11.05 3.35 2.73
CA PHE A 83 -12.26 4.13 3.01
C PHE A 83 -13.34 3.84 1.95
N LEU A 84 -12.96 3.89 0.67
CA LEU A 84 -13.88 3.65 -0.44
C LEU A 84 -14.30 2.17 -0.56
N ASN A 85 -13.35 1.23 -0.39
CA ASN A 85 -13.66 -0.19 -0.50
C ASN A 85 -14.56 -0.69 0.64
N ASP A 86 -14.30 -0.24 1.87
CA ASP A 86 -15.06 -0.73 3.02
C ASP A 86 -16.45 -0.08 3.13
N ALA A 87 -16.59 1.13 2.62
CA ALA A 87 -17.90 1.77 2.46
C ALA A 87 -18.79 1.08 1.43
N GLY A 88 -18.23 0.17 0.62
CA GLY A 88 -18.99 -0.55 -0.40
C GLY A 88 -19.58 0.38 -1.45
N ILE A 89 -18.91 1.50 -1.76
CA ILE A 89 -19.39 2.44 -2.77
C ILE A 89 -19.15 1.81 -4.14
N VAL A 90 -20.25 1.43 -4.79
CA VAL A 90 -20.24 0.79 -6.11
C VAL A 90 -20.79 1.75 -7.15
N TYR A 91 -20.11 1.78 -8.29
CA TYR A 91 -20.55 2.43 -9.51
C TYR A 91 -21.24 1.41 -10.41
N SER A 92 -22.39 1.79 -10.98
CA SER A 92 -23.06 1.04 -12.05
C SER A 92 -23.46 1.96 -13.21
N ASN A 93 -23.21 1.49 -14.43
CA ASN A 93 -23.63 2.17 -15.66
C ASN A 93 -25.04 1.73 -16.15
N GLN A 94 -25.74 0.86 -15.39
CA GLN A 94 -27.03 0.27 -15.80
C GLN A 94 -28.05 1.31 -16.28
N GLU A 95 -28.19 2.42 -15.55
CA GLU A 95 -29.20 3.43 -15.88
C GLU A 95 -28.90 4.14 -17.21
N LYS A 96 -27.62 4.29 -17.56
CA LYS A 96 -27.14 4.89 -18.81
C LYS A 96 -27.30 3.94 -19.99
N VAL A 97 -26.98 2.66 -19.79
CA VAL A 97 -27.20 1.58 -20.77
C VAL A 97 -28.69 1.46 -21.08
N ARG A 98 -29.55 1.48 -20.05
CA ARG A 98 -31.01 1.42 -20.19
C ARG A 98 -31.61 2.64 -20.90
N LYS A 99 -31.19 3.86 -20.54
CA LYS A 99 -31.72 5.11 -21.14
C LYS A 99 -31.25 5.33 -22.58
N LYS A 100 -30.07 4.85 -22.95
CA LYS A 100 -29.52 5.05 -24.30
C LYS A 100 -29.65 3.84 -25.23
N GLN A 101 -30.29 2.75 -24.77
CA GLN A 101 -30.39 1.48 -25.51
C GLN A 101 -29.04 1.05 -26.11
N LEU A 102 -27.94 1.30 -25.38
CA LEU A 102 -26.61 0.97 -25.85
C LEU A 102 -26.38 -0.53 -25.62
N GLU A 103 -25.85 -1.24 -26.61
CA GLU A 103 -25.30 -2.60 -26.45
C GLU A 103 -23.96 -2.56 -25.69
N GLN A 104 -23.92 -1.85 -24.57
CA GLN A 104 -22.76 -1.78 -23.70
C GLN A 104 -22.98 -2.68 -22.49
N ASN A 105 -21.97 -3.50 -22.19
CA ASN A 105 -21.99 -4.34 -21.01
C ASN A 105 -22.22 -3.50 -19.75
N ILE A 106 -23.08 -4.02 -18.87
CA ILE A 106 -23.30 -3.46 -17.55
C ILE A 106 -22.01 -3.67 -16.74
N ILE A 107 -21.30 -2.58 -16.46
CA ILE A 107 -20.09 -2.61 -15.63
C ILE A 107 -20.45 -2.15 -14.21
N GLY A 108 -20.37 -3.06 -13.26
CA GLY A 108 -20.32 -2.77 -11.83
C GLY A 108 -18.86 -2.72 -11.37
N ARG A 109 -18.38 -1.58 -10.85
CA ARG A 109 -17.02 -1.46 -10.29
C ARG A 109 -17.04 -0.74 -8.96
N SER A 110 -16.28 -1.25 -7.98
CA SER A 110 -15.96 -0.50 -6.76
C SER A 110 -15.00 0.64 -7.12
N VAL A 111 -15.33 1.87 -6.70
CA VAL A 111 -14.43 3.03 -6.88
C VAL A 111 -13.11 2.80 -6.15
N GLY A 112 -13.17 2.21 -4.96
CA GLY A 112 -11.98 1.82 -4.21
C GLY A 112 -11.18 0.71 -4.90
N GLY A 113 -11.82 -0.14 -5.71
CA GLY A 113 -11.14 -1.18 -6.49
C GLY A 113 -10.30 -0.61 -7.62
N TRP A 114 -10.80 0.43 -8.31
CA TRP A 114 -10.05 1.12 -9.36
C TRP A 114 -8.81 1.83 -8.78
N TYR A 115 -9.00 2.62 -7.71
CA TYR A 115 -7.88 3.34 -7.07
C TYR A 115 -6.84 2.37 -6.47
N MET A 116 -7.31 1.26 -5.89
CA MET A 116 -6.43 0.17 -5.42
C MET A 116 -5.55 -0.37 -6.53
N ASN A 117 -6.09 -0.62 -7.72
CA ASN A 117 -5.31 -1.21 -8.82
C ASN A 117 -4.19 -0.28 -9.31
N LEU A 118 -4.44 1.04 -9.34
CA LEU A 118 -3.42 2.02 -9.69
C LEU A 118 -2.28 2.05 -8.65
N MET A 119 -2.63 2.11 -7.37
CA MET A 119 -1.67 2.11 -6.27
C MET A 119 -0.85 0.80 -6.20
N LYS A 120 -1.49 -0.34 -6.46
CA LYS A 120 -0.82 -1.66 -6.56
C LYS A 120 0.20 -1.69 -7.70
N GLY A 121 -0.16 -1.16 -8.86
CA GLY A 121 0.73 -1.12 -10.03
C GLY A 121 2.01 -0.35 -9.73
N TYR A 122 1.88 0.84 -9.13
CA TYR A 122 3.04 1.63 -8.72
C TYR A 122 3.88 0.92 -7.64
N ALA A 123 3.25 0.54 -6.53
CA ALA A 123 3.96 -0.06 -5.40
C ALA A 123 4.66 -1.38 -5.76
N GLY A 124 4.08 -2.19 -6.64
CA GLY A 124 4.69 -3.43 -7.09
C GLY A 124 5.93 -3.20 -7.94
N ILE A 125 5.82 -2.40 -9.00
CA ILE A 125 6.92 -2.17 -9.96
C ILE A 125 8.06 -1.39 -9.29
N ALA A 126 7.73 -0.34 -8.53
CA ALA A 126 8.73 0.54 -7.93
C ALA A 126 9.61 -0.19 -6.89
N VAL A 127 9.03 -1.09 -6.09
CA VAL A 127 9.81 -1.89 -5.13
C VAL A 127 10.80 -2.82 -5.81
N ILE A 128 10.42 -3.45 -6.91
CA ILE A 128 11.32 -4.36 -7.65
C ILE A 128 12.57 -3.60 -8.10
N PHE A 129 12.41 -2.40 -8.68
CA PHE A 129 13.54 -1.56 -9.08
C PHE A 129 14.41 -1.14 -7.88
N SER A 130 13.80 -0.70 -6.78
CA SER A 130 14.55 -0.30 -5.59
C SER A 130 15.29 -1.46 -4.94
N TYR A 131 14.70 -2.66 -4.89
CA TYR A 131 15.38 -3.86 -4.39
C TYR A 131 16.56 -4.24 -5.26
N PHE A 132 16.39 -4.20 -6.59
CA PHE A 132 17.47 -4.50 -7.51
C PHE A 132 18.66 -3.54 -7.32
N GLN A 133 18.38 -2.25 -7.14
CA GLN A 133 19.41 -1.24 -6.88
C GLN A 133 20.13 -1.48 -5.54
N LEU A 134 19.39 -1.79 -4.47
CA LEU A 134 19.99 -2.10 -3.17
C LEU A 134 20.84 -3.38 -3.21
N ILE A 135 20.34 -4.44 -3.85
CA ILE A 135 21.12 -5.68 -4.05
C ILE A 135 22.39 -5.38 -4.85
N SER A 136 22.32 -4.54 -5.89
CA SER A 136 23.50 -4.19 -6.68
C SER A 136 24.56 -3.47 -5.86
N ILE A 137 24.16 -2.52 -5.01
CA ILE A 137 25.08 -1.82 -4.08
C ILE A 137 25.69 -2.83 -3.11
N PHE A 138 24.87 -3.72 -2.56
CA PHE A 138 25.32 -4.74 -1.63
C PHE A 138 26.36 -5.68 -2.26
N LEU A 139 26.08 -6.22 -3.46
CA LEU A 139 26.98 -7.13 -4.19
C LEU A 139 28.30 -6.46 -4.57
N ASN A 140 28.28 -5.17 -4.93
CA ASN A 140 29.50 -4.41 -5.24
C ASN A 140 30.41 -4.22 -4.01
N GLU A 141 29.84 -4.21 -2.80
CA GLU A 141 30.57 -4.11 -1.53
C GLU A 141 30.86 -5.48 -0.88
N MET A 142 30.56 -6.61 -1.55
CA MET A 142 30.89 -7.97 -1.06
C MET A 142 32.37 -8.35 -1.26
N SER A 143 33.29 -7.43 -1.02
CA SER A 143 34.72 -7.73 -1.01
C SER A 143 35.40 -7.15 0.24
N GLY A 144 36.35 -7.90 0.82
CA GLY A 144 37.12 -7.48 1.98
C GLY A 144 36.55 -7.92 3.36
N PRO A 145 37.08 -7.37 4.46
CA PRO A 145 36.77 -7.83 5.82
C PRO A 145 35.32 -7.54 6.27
N MET A 146 34.58 -6.77 5.48
CA MET A 146 33.22 -6.31 5.79
C MET A 146 32.11 -7.26 5.33
N ILE A 147 32.46 -8.40 4.71
CA ILE A 147 31.50 -9.38 4.17
C ILE A 147 30.57 -9.93 5.27
N ILE A 148 31.12 -10.33 6.42
CA ILE A 148 30.32 -10.97 7.49
C ILE A 148 29.29 -9.98 8.09
N PRO A 149 29.66 -8.76 8.52
CA PRO A 149 28.69 -7.75 8.96
C PRO A 149 27.62 -7.43 7.92
N ASN A 150 28.02 -7.30 6.64
CA ASN A 150 27.11 -7.02 5.54
C ASN A 150 26.07 -8.14 5.37
N ILE A 151 26.48 -9.42 5.40
CA ILE A 151 25.55 -10.56 5.28
C ILE A 151 24.53 -10.60 6.44
N ILE A 152 24.99 -10.34 7.67
CA ILE A 152 24.11 -10.31 8.85
C ILE A 152 23.06 -9.20 8.71
N LEU A 153 23.44 -8.04 8.20
CA LEU A 153 22.52 -6.92 7.97
C LEU A 153 21.58 -7.14 6.77
N PHE A 154 21.99 -7.92 5.77
CA PHE A 154 21.19 -8.22 4.59
C PHE A 154 20.12 -9.30 4.84
N LEU A 155 20.38 -10.29 5.69
CA LEU A 155 19.46 -11.40 5.93
C LEU A 155 18.04 -10.96 6.39
N PRO A 156 17.88 -9.98 7.31
CA PRO A 156 16.58 -9.42 7.67
C PRO A 156 15.84 -8.78 6.49
N MET A 157 16.55 -8.31 5.45
CA MET A 157 15.93 -7.71 4.27
C MET A 157 15.04 -8.72 3.53
N MET A 158 15.29 -10.03 3.63
CA MET A 158 14.42 -11.04 3.01
C MET A 158 13.01 -11.09 3.64
N PHE A 159 12.89 -10.69 4.92
CA PHE A 159 11.64 -10.71 5.68
C PHE A 159 10.97 -9.34 5.79
N LEU A 160 11.51 -8.35 5.10
CA LEU A 160 11.22 -6.94 5.34
C LEU A 160 9.79 -6.56 4.99
N ILE A 161 9.26 -7.08 3.88
CA ILE A 161 7.85 -6.91 3.50
C ILE A 161 6.94 -7.45 4.61
N SER A 162 7.26 -8.64 5.13
CA SER A 162 6.49 -9.27 6.20
C SER A 162 6.51 -8.44 7.48
N ILE A 163 7.69 -7.97 7.88
CA ILE A 163 7.87 -7.15 9.09
C ILE A 163 7.17 -5.79 8.93
N ALA A 164 7.33 -5.13 7.79
CA ALA A 164 6.72 -3.83 7.50
C ALA A 164 5.19 -3.91 7.34
N ALA A 165 4.65 -5.07 6.93
CA ALA A 165 3.21 -5.26 6.79
C ALA A 165 2.49 -5.47 8.14
N ILE A 166 3.17 -5.97 9.17
CA ILE A 166 2.58 -6.17 10.51
C ILE A 166 1.94 -4.89 11.09
N PRO A 167 2.65 -3.76 11.22
CA PRO A 167 2.05 -2.54 11.76
C PRO A 167 0.91 -2.02 10.86
N ALA A 168 1.03 -2.19 9.54
CA ALA A 168 -0.03 -1.85 8.60
C ALA A 168 -1.30 -2.67 8.86
N PHE A 169 -1.19 -3.98 9.11
CA PHE A 169 -2.32 -4.86 9.44
C PHE A 169 -2.99 -4.48 10.75
N ILE A 170 -2.20 -4.27 11.81
CA ILE A 170 -2.72 -3.90 13.12
C ILE A 170 -3.52 -2.59 13.01
N LEU A 171 -2.93 -1.57 12.38
CA LEU A 171 -3.57 -0.27 12.24
C LEU A 171 -4.86 -0.36 11.39
N LEU A 172 -4.82 -1.13 10.30
CA LEU A 172 -5.96 -1.36 9.41
C LEU A 172 -7.17 -1.95 10.11
N ASP A 173 -6.93 -2.91 11.01
CA ASP A 173 -7.96 -3.57 11.78
C ASP A 173 -8.51 -2.66 12.89
N LEU A 174 -7.63 -1.91 13.60
CA LEU A 174 -8.03 -0.97 14.64
C LEU A 174 -8.94 0.16 14.13
N ILE A 175 -8.63 0.74 12.96
CA ILE A 175 -9.39 1.88 12.43
C ILE A 175 -10.63 1.50 11.64
N LYS A 176 -10.87 0.20 11.41
CA LYS A 176 -11.91 -0.30 10.48
C LYS A 176 -13.32 0.22 10.81
N GLU A 177 -13.72 0.15 12.07
CA GLU A 177 -15.06 0.57 12.50
C GLU A 177 -15.25 2.09 12.40
N HIS A 178 -14.24 2.84 12.81
CA HIS A 178 -14.22 4.31 12.70
C HIS A 178 -14.30 4.75 11.24
N ARG A 179 -13.53 4.09 10.37
CA ARG A 179 -13.54 4.30 8.92
C ARG A 179 -14.92 4.10 8.30
N ASN A 180 -15.58 2.99 8.64
CA ASN A 180 -16.90 2.69 8.08
C ASN A 180 -17.94 3.72 8.48
N ARG A 181 -17.93 4.14 9.75
CA ARG A 181 -18.84 5.18 10.25
C ARG A 181 -18.58 6.54 9.58
N TYR A 182 -17.31 6.92 9.45
CA TYR A 182 -16.92 8.19 8.83
C TYR A 182 -17.38 8.29 7.38
N ILE A 183 -17.12 7.26 6.57
CA ILE A 183 -17.45 7.32 5.14
C ILE A 183 -18.95 7.23 4.90
N ARG A 184 -19.69 6.44 5.69
CA ARG A 184 -21.16 6.41 5.57
C ARG A 184 -21.77 7.79 5.82
N LYS A 185 -21.30 8.51 6.85
CA LYS A 185 -21.72 9.91 7.11
C LYS A 185 -21.44 10.83 5.93
N TRP A 186 -20.27 10.70 5.30
CA TRP A 186 -19.93 11.51 4.12
C TRP A 186 -20.73 11.10 2.88
N ALA A 187 -20.91 9.81 2.63
CA ALA A 187 -21.73 9.30 1.54
C ALA A 187 -23.17 9.80 1.64
N GLU A 188 -23.75 9.82 2.84
CA GLU A 188 -25.06 10.42 3.14
C GLU A 188 -25.08 11.92 2.80
N LYS A 189 -24.04 12.68 3.20
CA LYS A 189 -23.90 14.11 2.83
C LYS A 189 -23.81 14.33 1.33
N PHE A 190 -23.23 13.40 0.57
CA PHE A 190 -23.16 13.44 -0.89
C PHE A 190 -24.42 12.87 -1.58
N GLY A 191 -25.47 12.54 -0.83
CA GLY A 191 -26.73 12.02 -1.39
C GLY A 191 -26.67 10.56 -1.83
N ILE A 192 -25.62 9.82 -1.47
CA ILE A 192 -25.48 8.39 -1.76
C ILE A 192 -26.19 7.60 -0.67
N THR A 193 -27.51 7.47 -0.77
CA THR A 193 -28.36 6.79 0.23
C THR A 193 -28.96 5.47 -0.27
N LYS A 194 -28.90 5.21 -1.59
CA LYS A 194 -29.42 3.98 -2.19
C LYS A 194 -28.60 2.78 -1.72
N LYS A 195 -29.25 1.85 -1.01
CA LYS A 195 -28.68 0.52 -0.72
C LYS A 195 -28.83 -0.36 -1.94
N VAL A 196 -27.77 -1.07 -2.32
CA VAL A 196 -27.74 -1.90 -3.53
C VAL A 196 -27.27 -3.30 -3.15
N ALA A 197 -28.04 -4.32 -3.55
CA ALA A 197 -27.61 -5.71 -3.53
C ALA A 197 -27.17 -6.09 -4.95
N ILE A 198 -25.93 -6.55 -5.12
CA ILE A 198 -25.45 -7.11 -6.39
C ILE A 198 -25.81 -8.60 -6.35
N SER A 199 -26.89 -9.00 -7.05
CA SER A 199 -27.15 -10.41 -7.35
C SER A 199 -26.54 -10.73 -8.71
N PHE A 200 -25.73 -11.79 -8.77
CA PHE A 200 -25.35 -12.39 -10.03
C PHE A 200 -26.48 -13.34 -10.44
N GLN A 201 -27.24 -12.99 -11.46
CA GLN A 201 -28.04 -13.98 -12.18
C GLN A 201 -27.13 -14.60 -13.23
N GLU A 202 -26.96 -15.92 -13.19
CA GLU A 202 -26.37 -16.65 -14.29
C GLU A 202 -27.25 -16.46 -15.52
N ILE A 203 -26.66 -15.92 -16.59
CA ILE A 203 -27.29 -15.94 -17.90
C ILE A 203 -26.98 -17.33 -18.45
N SER A 204 -27.94 -18.23 -18.31
CA SER A 204 -27.96 -19.55 -18.95
C SER A 204 -28.30 -19.44 -20.43
#